data_AF-A0A2D6R463-F1
#
_entry.id   AF-A0A2D6R463-F1
#
_cell.length_a   1.000
_cell.length_b   1.000
_cell.length_c   1.000
_cell.angle_alpha   90.00
_cell.angle_beta   90.00
_cell.angle_gamma   90.00
#
_symmetry.space_group_name_H-M   'P 1'
#
loop_
_entity.id
_entity.type
_entity.pdbx_description
1 polymer ?
#
loop_
_entity_poly.entity_id
_entity_poly.type
_entity_poly.pdbx_seq_one_letter_code
_entity_poly.pdbx_strand_id
1 'polypeptide(L)'
;MALTEAVIPAMSLGPSPLRSNPKMPRFNAPSAQLPAGSLQAELLRMTLPGSTSGSPRLRKSSQKGFKTCSEMPLSHRGISPIETKVIGRQNVLEKRGKQVEFRRSGDLEEALTSLAELGDKAQVLAGGTDVMIQLERGEIFPETLVHIERVEGMRDIAENGRLTLGALATHIDLAQSPVLCDRYKSVAHAASLIGGWQTQAVGTIGGNVCNASPAADLLPPLLVHGTNVLLVSKDRGEREVPLADFVVGRRTIAREPDELVAGFSLDLSDGRTADVYKKVGRRGAMEVAIVGLAIRLSVDQAGTINDARIAVCSVAPVPFRAQAAEQALLGTKASGKETGSAAALLLEQVEPIDDVRATANYRKMVLPRIFESAVADCYLQAAKDLS
;
A
#
# COMPACT_ATOMS: atom_id res chain seq x y z
N MET A 1 10.14 9.50 -75.42
CA MET A 1 11.42 9.24 -74.72
C MET A 1 11.05 8.61 -73.38
N ALA A 2 10.78 7.30 -73.37
CA ALA A 2 11.73 6.21 -73.05
C ALA A 2 12.15 6.27 -71.56
N LEU A 3 11.48 5.53 -70.66
CA LEU A 3 11.75 4.12 -70.25
C LEU A 3 13.01 4.07 -69.34
N THR A 4 13.04 3.45 -68.16
CA THR A 4 12.57 2.10 -67.78
C THR A 4 12.53 1.93 -66.25
N GLU A 5 11.51 1.22 -65.76
CA GLU A 5 11.49 0.45 -64.49
C GLU A 5 12.25 -0.87 -64.65
N ALA A 6 12.69 -1.48 -63.53
CA ALA A 6 13.06 -2.89 -63.48
C ALA A 6 12.56 -3.56 -62.18
N VAL A 7 11.81 -4.64 -62.39
CA VAL A 7 11.25 -5.62 -61.45
C VAL A 7 12.09 -6.92 -61.56
N ILE A 8 11.70 -7.98 -60.82
CA ILE A 8 11.87 -9.46 -61.03
C ILE A 8 12.66 -10.12 -59.84
N PRO A 9 12.41 -11.39 -59.41
CA PRO A 9 11.24 -11.98 -58.74
C PRO A 9 11.64 -13.00 -57.61
N ALA A 10 10.70 -13.83 -57.14
CA ALA A 10 10.93 -15.04 -56.33
C ALA A 10 10.64 -16.32 -57.15
N MET A 11 11.36 -17.44 -56.92
CA MET A 11 10.90 -18.83 -57.16
C MET A 11 11.74 -19.88 -56.40
N SER A 12 11.08 -20.94 -55.95
CA SER A 12 11.60 -22.14 -55.25
C SER A 12 11.78 -23.33 -56.20
N LEU A 13 12.45 -24.42 -55.73
CA LEU A 13 12.10 -25.86 -55.90
C LEU A 13 13.21 -26.78 -55.30
N GLY A 14 12.83 -27.88 -54.63
CA GLY A 14 13.70 -28.95 -54.04
C GLY A 14 14.21 -29.99 -55.07
N PRO A 15 14.66 -31.25 -54.73
CA PRO A 15 14.41 -32.08 -53.53
C PRO A 15 15.61 -32.88 -52.89
N SER A 16 15.32 -33.55 -51.76
CA SER A 16 15.93 -34.64 -50.92
C SER A 16 16.94 -35.68 -51.51
N PRO A 17 17.78 -36.41 -50.72
CA PRO A 17 17.34 -37.50 -49.80
C PRO A 17 18.09 -37.75 -48.46
N LEU A 18 17.42 -38.60 -47.67
CA LEU A 18 17.68 -39.12 -46.31
C LEU A 18 18.81 -40.16 -46.19
N ARG A 19 19.42 -40.22 -44.98
CA ARG A 19 19.90 -41.37 -44.14
C ARG A 19 21.12 -40.86 -43.32
N SER A 20 21.38 -41.15 -42.05
CA SER A 20 20.80 -42.00 -41.00
C SER A 20 21.52 -41.60 -39.68
N ASN A 21 20.78 -41.42 -38.58
CA ASN A 21 21.31 -41.31 -37.21
C ASN A 21 21.71 -42.72 -36.70
N PRO A 22 22.58 -42.93 -35.68
CA PRO A 22 22.38 -42.37 -34.33
C PRO A 22 23.64 -42.02 -33.52
N LYS A 23 23.54 -40.99 -32.67
CA LYS A 23 24.09 -41.00 -31.28
C LYS A 23 23.36 -39.92 -30.47
N MET A 24 22.48 -40.35 -29.57
CA MET A 24 21.85 -39.49 -28.57
C MET A 24 22.86 -39.07 -27.50
N PRO A 25 22.78 -37.82 -27.03
CA PRO A 25 22.95 -37.50 -25.62
C PRO A 25 21.63 -37.01 -25.01
N ARG A 26 21.51 -37.31 -23.71
CA ARG A 26 20.31 -37.24 -22.86
C ARG A 26 19.74 -35.82 -22.75
N PHE A 27 18.42 -35.72 -22.83
CA PHE A 27 17.65 -34.55 -22.40
C PHE A 27 17.83 -34.32 -20.89
N ASN A 28 18.38 -33.17 -20.52
CA ASN A 28 18.21 -32.60 -19.18
C ASN A 28 17.08 -31.57 -19.23
N ALA A 29 16.20 -31.64 -18.22
CA ALA A 29 15.00 -30.84 -18.05
C ALA A 29 15.27 -29.31 -18.01
N PRO A 30 14.28 -28.47 -18.40
CA PRO A 30 14.45 -27.02 -18.45
C PRO A 30 14.58 -26.43 -17.05
N SER A 31 15.48 -25.45 -16.91
CA SER A 31 15.56 -24.58 -15.75
C SER A 31 14.23 -23.82 -15.59
N ALA A 32 13.49 -24.10 -14.52
CA ALA A 32 12.29 -23.36 -14.17
C ALA A 32 12.66 -21.88 -13.92
N GLN A 33 12.30 -21.00 -14.85
CA GLN A 33 12.17 -19.58 -14.57
C GLN A 33 10.94 -19.40 -13.69
N LEU A 34 11.10 -18.77 -12.52
CA LEU A 34 9.97 -18.42 -11.66
C LEU A 34 9.06 -17.44 -12.44
N PRO A 35 7.74 -17.64 -12.44
CA PRO A 35 6.82 -16.73 -13.11
C PRO A 35 6.92 -15.33 -12.46
N ALA A 36 6.94 -14.31 -13.32
CA ALA A 36 6.83 -12.92 -12.89
C ALA A 36 5.52 -12.74 -12.09
N GLY A 37 5.60 -12.14 -10.90
CA GLY A 37 4.46 -11.97 -9.99
C GLY A 37 4.32 -13.01 -8.88
N SER A 38 5.27 -13.93 -8.70
CA SER A 38 5.29 -14.82 -7.53
C SER A 38 5.87 -14.12 -6.29
N LEU A 39 5.30 -14.38 -5.11
CA LEU A 39 5.76 -13.85 -3.82
C LEU A 39 7.26 -14.05 -3.59
N GLN A 40 7.81 -15.18 -4.05
CA GLN A 40 9.25 -15.48 -3.97
C GLN A 40 10.09 -14.52 -4.82
N ALA A 41 9.60 -14.09 -5.99
CA ALA A 41 10.27 -13.09 -6.82
C ALA A 41 10.16 -11.68 -6.23
N GLU A 42 9.02 -11.35 -5.60
CA GLU A 42 8.79 -10.08 -4.87
C GLU A 42 9.70 -9.98 -3.63
N LEU A 43 9.74 -11.04 -2.81
CA LEU A 43 10.58 -11.16 -1.63
C LEU A 43 12.07 -11.02 -1.97
N LEU A 44 12.52 -11.61 -3.08
CA LEU A 44 13.92 -11.52 -3.54
C LEU A 44 14.29 -10.10 -4.02
N ARG A 45 13.34 -9.39 -4.67
CA ARG A 45 13.53 -7.98 -5.05
C ARG A 45 13.62 -7.06 -3.82
N MET A 46 12.87 -7.37 -2.78
CA MET A 46 12.81 -6.58 -1.54
C MET A 46 13.99 -6.82 -0.58
N THR A 47 14.74 -7.92 -0.73
CA THR A 47 15.83 -8.29 0.22
C THR A 47 17.24 -7.99 -0.26
N LEU A 48 17.46 -7.67 -1.53
CA LEU A 48 18.82 -7.52 -2.08
C LEU A 48 19.08 -6.11 -2.62
N PRO A 49 20.08 -5.38 -2.09
CA PRO A 49 20.50 -4.11 -2.68
C PRO A 49 21.19 -4.39 -4.02
N GLY A 50 20.71 -3.74 -5.09
CA GLY A 50 21.41 -3.59 -6.37
C GLY A 50 21.83 -4.90 -7.06
N SER A 51 20.90 -5.54 -7.78
CA SER A 51 21.31 -6.41 -8.88
C SER A 51 20.41 -6.23 -10.10
N THR A 52 20.72 -5.21 -10.89
CA THR A 52 20.42 -5.23 -12.32
C THR A 52 21.37 -6.22 -13.00
N SER A 53 20.81 -7.10 -13.83
CA SER A 53 21.48 -8.08 -14.70
C SER A 53 22.27 -9.21 -14.00
N GLY A 54 21.74 -10.43 -14.11
CA GLY A 54 22.53 -11.65 -14.30
C GLY A 54 23.68 -11.94 -13.32
N SER A 55 23.54 -11.66 -12.03
CA SER A 55 24.60 -11.94 -11.07
C SER A 55 24.67 -13.44 -10.70
N PRO A 56 25.86 -14.03 -10.45
CA PRO A 56 26.04 -15.47 -10.18
C PRO A 56 25.32 -16.01 -8.93
N ARG A 57 24.74 -15.14 -8.10
CA ARG A 57 23.96 -15.54 -6.92
C ARG A 57 22.59 -16.10 -7.29
N LEU A 58 21.96 -15.60 -8.34
CA LEU A 58 20.69 -16.13 -8.88
C LEU A 58 20.84 -17.58 -9.40
N ARG A 59 22.03 -17.95 -9.90
CA ARG A 59 22.33 -19.33 -10.33
C ARG A 59 22.67 -20.27 -9.16
N LYS A 60 23.19 -19.76 -8.04
CA LYS A 60 23.51 -20.58 -6.86
C LYS A 60 22.28 -20.95 -6.03
N SER A 61 21.21 -20.15 -6.07
CA SER A 61 19.95 -20.44 -5.37
C SER A 61 19.08 -21.46 -6.10
N SER A 62 19.24 -21.64 -7.41
CA SER A 62 18.48 -22.63 -8.19
C SER A 62 19.13 -24.02 -8.27
N GLN A 63 20.41 -24.16 -7.89
CA GLN A 63 21.18 -25.41 -8.00
C GLN A 63 21.54 -26.08 -6.67
N LYS A 64 21.33 -25.42 -5.54
CA LYS A 64 21.42 -26.06 -4.22
C LYS A 64 20.01 -26.38 -3.77
N GLY A 65 19.69 -27.67 -3.67
CA GLY A 65 18.44 -28.13 -3.06
C GLY A 65 18.23 -27.38 -1.74
N PHE A 66 17.07 -26.74 -1.61
CA PHE A 66 16.65 -26.16 -0.35
C PHE A 66 16.62 -27.29 0.67
N LYS A 67 17.57 -27.30 1.61
CA LYS A 67 17.27 -27.89 2.91
C LYS A 67 16.08 -27.11 3.44
N THR A 68 15.01 -27.80 3.79
CA THR A 68 13.87 -27.19 4.45
C THR A 68 14.37 -26.40 5.65
N CYS A 69 13.78 -25.22 5.88
CA CYS A 69 14.12 -24.36 7.02
C CYS A 69 13.90 -25.06 8.39
N SER A 70 13.37 -26.28 8.38
CA SER A 70 13.19 -27.17 9.54
C SER A 70 14.50 -27.75 10.12
N GLU A 71 15.66 -27.61 9.46
CA GLU A 71 16.91 -28.25 9.91
C GLU A 71 18.04 -27.29 10.31
N MET A 72 17.79 -25.98 10.38
CA MET A 72 18.78 -25.01 10.86
C MET A 72 18.33 -24.44 12.22
N PRO A 73 19.00 -24.80 13.34
CA PRO A 73 18.76 -24.09 14.58
C PRO A 73 19.21 -22.64 14.37
N LEU A 74 18.27 -21.70 14.44
CA LEU A 74 18.57 -20.27 14.53
C LEU A 74 19.32 -20.06 15.85
N SER A 75 20.65 -20.15 15.82
CA SER A 75 21.47 -19.84 16.98
C SER A 75 21.37 -18.33 17.22
N HIS A 76 20.76 -17.93 18.34
CA HIS A 76 20.86 -16.58 18.87
C HIS A 76 22.33 -16.23 19.13
N ARG A 77 23.03 -15.68 18.13
CA ARG A 77 24.37 -15.12 18.31
C ARG A 77 24.39 -13.70 17.77
N GLY A 78 24.49 -12.75 18.70
CA GLY A 78 25.24 -11.52 18.45
C GLY A 78 24.46 -10.23 18.21
N ILE A 79 23.15 -10.19 18.42
CA ILE A 79 22.46 -8.91 18.64
C ILE A 79 22.33 -8.74 20.14
N SER A 80 23.12 -7.84 20.72
CA SER A 80 22.87 -7.39 22.10
C SER A 80 21.45 -6.82 22.14
N PRO A 81 20.56 -7.33 23.02
CA PRO A 81 19.25 -6.73 23.23
C PRO A 81 19.42 -5.23 23.50
N ILE A 82 18.44 -4.42 23.10
CA ILE A 82 18.25 -3.13 23.77
C ILE A 82 18.14 -3.48 25.26
N GLU A 83 19.03 -2.96 26.10
CA GLU A 83 19.00 -3.21 27.54
C GLU A 83 17.73 -2.58 28.12
N THR A 84 16.62 -3.31 28.09
CA THR A 84 15.48 -3.06 28.97
C THR A 84 15.90 -3.45 30.37
N LYS A 85 16.26 -2.46 31.20
CA LYS A 85 16.28 -2.66 32.65
C LYS A 85 14.83 -2.87 33.10
N VAL A 86 14.47 -4.13 33.31
CA VAL A 86 13.21 -4.49 33.99
C VAL A 86 13.42 -4.16 35.47
N ILE A 87 13.01 -2.96 35.89
CA ILE A 87 13.04 -2.53 37.29
C ILE A 87 11.64 -2.78 37.86
N GLY A 88 11.44 -3.94 38.48
CA GLY A 88 10.12 -4.36 38.97
C GLY A 88 9.13 -4.69 37.84
N ARG A 89 7.84 -4.80 38.16
CA ARG A 89 6.75 -5.04 37.17
C ARG A 89 6.59 -3.92 36.13
N GLN A 90 7.48 -2.92 36.07
CA GLN A 90 7.39 -1.78 35.17
C GLN A 90 8.52 -1.84 34.13
N ASN A 91 8.12 -1.91 32.86
CA ASN A 91 9.02 -1.86 31.72
C ASN A 91 9.28 -0.39 31.37
N VAL A 92 10.39 0.18 31.83
CA VAL A 92 10.74 1.59 31.56
C VAL A 92 11.83 1.66 30.48
N LEU A 93 11.60 2.49 29.46
CA LEU A 93 12.59 2.84 28.44
C LEU A 93 13.24 4.17 28.82
N GLU A 94 14.58 4.20 28.92
CA GLU A 94 15.34 5.43 29.13
C GLU A 94 15.95 5.93 27.82
N LYS A 95 15.62 7.16 27.43
CA LYS A 95 16.21 7.80 26.25
C LYS A 95 16.35 9.30 26.43
N ARG A 96 17.56 9.83 26.17
CA ARG A 96 17.90 11.26 26.32
C ARG A 96 17.51 11.84 27.69
N GLY A 97 17.65 11.04 28.76
CA GLY A 97 17.31 11.45 30.12
C GLY A 97 15.81 11.49 30.43
N LYS A 98 14.95 11.00 29.52
CA LYS A 98 13.51 10.82 29.75
C LYS A 98 13.19 9.34 29.93
N GLN A 99 12.35 9.05 30.91
CA GLN A 99 11.78 7.73 31.16
C GLN A 99 10.42 7.63 30.48
N VAL A 100 10.20 6.55 29.74
CA VAL A 100 8.94 6.22 29.09
C VAL A 100 8.46 4.88 29.65
N GLU A 101 7.32 4.87 30.32
CA GLU A 101 6.70 3.64 30.80
C GLU A 101 6.12 2.85 29.62
N PHE A 102 6.24 1.53 29.63
CA PHE A 102 5.61 0.66 28.65
C PHE A 102 4.53 -0.18 29.32
N ARG A 103 3.28 0.07 28.92
CA ARG A 103 2.11 -0.71 29.33
C ARG A 103 1.64 -1.56 28.17
N ARG A 104 1.48 -2.85 28.40
CA ARG A 104 0.94 -3.77 27.40
C ARG A 104 -0.50 -4.09 27.78
N SER A 105 -1.42 -3.89 26.85
CA SER A 105 -2.82 -4.25 27.00
C SER A 105 -3.05 -5.65 26.43
N GLY A 106 -3.71 -6.51 27.20
CA GLY A 106 -4.14 -7.85 26.79
C GLY A 106 -5.43 -7.83 25.99
N ASP A 107 -6.30 -6.84 26.25
CA ASP A 107 -7.59 -6.68 25.59
C ASP A 107 -7.94 -5.20 25.38
N LEU A 108 -9.12 -4.97 24.79
CA LEU A 108 -9.62 -3.64 24.48
C LEU A 108 -9.95 -2.84 25.74
N GLU A 109 -10.50 -3.48 26.78
CA GLU A 109 -10.89 -2.80 28.02
C GLU A 109 -9.66 -2.26 28.78
N GLU A 110 -8.58 -3.04 28.85
CA GLU A 110 -7.31 -2.61 29.43
C GLU A 110 -6.68 -1.45 28.64
N ALA A 111 -6.77 -1.48 27.31
CA ALA A 111 -6.27 -0.40 26.45
C ALA A 111 -7.06 0.90 26.67
N LEU A 112 -8.38 0.82 26.67
CA LEU A 112 -9.27 1.97 26.89
C LEU A 112 -9.13 2.51 28.32
N THR A 113 -8.97 1.64 29.32
CA THR A 113 -8.69 2.06 30.70
C THR A 113 -7.38 2.83 30.79
N SER A 114 -6.32 2.35 30.14
CA SER A 114 -5.04 3.06 30.09
C SER A 114 -5.17 4.44 29.43
N LEU A 115 -5.94 4.54 28.34
CA LEU A 115 -6.15 5.81 27.63
C LEU A 115 -7.01 6.79 28.44
N ALA A 116 -8.05 6.30 29.13
CA ALA A 116 -8.87 7.12 30.02
C ALA A 116 -8.06 7.68 31.21
N GLU A 117 -7.16 6.88 31.78
CA GLU A 117 -6.29 7.30 32.88
C GLU A 117 -5.20 8.29 32.46
N LEU A 118 -4.60 8.07 31.29
CA LEU A 118 -3.39 8.79 30.88
C LEU A 118 -3.68 9.99 29.96
N GLY A 119 -4.75 9.94 29.16
CA GLY A 119 -5.09 10.94 28.16
C GLY A 119 -3.89 11.26 27.25
N ASP A 120 -3.56 12.54 27.10
CA ASP A 120 -2.49 13.05 26.23
C ASP A 120 -1.08 12.55 26.59
N LYS A 121 -0.92 11.94 27.77
CA LYS A 121 0.35 11.38 28.23
C LYS A 121 0.66 10.02 27.60
N ALA A 122 -0.38 9.36 27.07
CA ALA A 122 -0.27 8.07 26.41
C ALA A 122 -0.02 8.22 24.91
N GLN A 123 0.88 7.38 24.40
CA GLN A 123 1.04 7.14 22.98
C GLN A 123 0.71 5.68 22.69
N VAL A 124 -0.32 5.45 21.88
CA VAL A 124 -0.67 4.12 21.40
C VAL A 124 0.45 3.58 20.50
N LEU A 125 0.81 2.32 20.72
CA LEU A 125 1.82 1.57 20.00
C LEU A 125 1.22 0.27 19.46
N ALA A 126 1.09 0.17 18.14
CA ALA A 126 0.81 -1.09 17.44
C ALA A 126 2.14 -1.71 16.95
N GLY A 127 2.35 -1.85 15.64
CA GLY A 127 3.59 -2.41 15.08
C GLY A 127 4.87 -1.57 15.25
N GLY A 128 4.75 -0.34 15.74
CA GLY A 128 5.90 0.50 16.10
C GLY A 128 6.77 1.04 14.95
N THR A 129 6.39 0.82 13.68
CA THR A 129 7.19 1.22 12.50
C THR A 129 7.41 2.72 12.37
N ASP A 130 6.51 3.54 12.92
CA ASP A 130 6.66 5.00 12.98
C ASP A 130 7.05 5.47 14.39
N VAL A 131 6.28 5.09 15.42
CA VAL A 131 6.46 5.54 16.81
C VAL A 131 7.88 5.29 17.33
N MET A 132 8.46 4.12 17.06
CA MET A 132 9.82 3.81 17.53
C MET A 132 10.88 4.66 16.83
N ILE A 133 10.68 4.99 15.55
CA ILE A 133 11.58 5.88 14.80
C ILE A 133 11.43 7.33 15.27
N GLN A 134 10.21 7.77 15.56
CA GLN A 134 9.92 9.10 16.09
C GLN A 134 10.57 9.28 17.47
N LEU A 135 10.47 8.29 18.36
CA LEU A 135 11.20 8.24 19.63
C LEU A 135 12.71 8.28 19.41
N GLU A 136 13.23 7.51 18.45
CA GLU A 136 14.66 7.48 18.13
C GLU A 136 15.20 8.87 17.77
N ARG A 137 14.47 9.55 16.87
CA ARG A 137 14.78 10.90 16.41
C ARG A 137 14.50 11.97 17.46
N GLY A 138 13.68 11.65 18.44
CA GLY A 138 13.21 12.56 19.48
C GLY A 138 12.15 13.55 19.00
N GLU A 139 11.33 13.11 18.03
CA GLU A 139 10.16 13.84 17.53
C GLU A 139 9.00 13.79 18.54
N ILE A 140 8.90 12.70 19.32
CA ILE A 140 7.89 12.49 20.36
C ILE A 140 8.54 11.95 21.65
N PHE A 141 7.94 12.22 22.80
CA PHE A 141 8.34 11.69 24.11
C PHE A 141 7.12 11.60 25.06
N PRO A 142 6.26 10.59 24.90
CA PRO A 142 5.14 10.34 25.80
C PRO A 142 5.63 9.91 27.19
N GLU A 143 4.79 10.05 28.21
CA GLU A 143 5.07 9.46 29.53
C GLU A 143 4.91 7.93 29.47
N THR A 144 3.93 7.46 28.68
CA THR A 144 3.62 6.03 28.57
C THR A 144 3.34 5.60 27.13
N LEU A 145 3.90 4.46 26.73
CA LEU A 145 3.52 3.73 25.53
C LEU A 145 2.47 2.67 25.90
N VAL A 146 1.30 2.75 25.28
CA VAL A 146 0.23 1.76 25.44
C VAL A 146 0.28 0.81 24.24
N HIS A 147 0.83 -0.38 24.45
CA HIS A 147 1.06 -1.38 23.43
C HIS A 147 -0.14 -2.31 23.24
N ILE A 148 -0.70 -2.29 22.03
CA ILE A 148 -1.99 -2.93 21.70
C ILE A 148 -1.89 -4.07 20.69
N GLU A 149 -0.70 -4.48 20.26
CA GLU A 149 -0.50 -5.49 19.19
C GLU A 149 -1.30 -6.80 19.39
N ARG A 150 -1.60 -7.16 20.63
CA ARG A 150 -2.28 -8.42 20.98
C ARG A 150 -3.76 -8.29 21.35
N VAL A 151 -4.35 -7.10 21.22
CA VAL A 151 -5.78 -6.94 21.48
C VAL A 151 -6.58 -7.73 20.44
N GLU A 152 -7.35 -8.71 20.91
CA GLU A 152 -8.16 -9.58 20.07
C GLU A 152 -9.32 -8.82 19.41
N GLY A 153 -9.84 -9.35 18.29
CA GLY A 153 -10.96 -8.74 17.55
C GLY A 153 -10.61 -7.46 16.77
N MET A 154 -9.40 -6.92 16.92
CA MET A 154 -8.95 -5.71 16.21
C MET A 154 -8.11 -6.01 14.96
N ARG A 155 -7.93 -7.28 14.57
CA ARG A 155 -7.14 -7.67 13.38
C ARG A 155 -7.98 -8.20 12.22
N ASP A 156 -9.26 -8.48 12.46
CA ASP A 156 -10.11 -9.19 11.51
C ASP A 156 -10.45 -8.34 10.28
N ILE A 157 -10.57 -9.02 9.14
CA ILE A 157 -11.09 -8.46 7.89
C ILE A 157 -12.34 -9.27 7.55
N ALA A 158 -13.51 -8.62 7.63
CA ALA A 158 -14.79 -9.30 7.52
C ALA A 158 -15.76 -8.51 6.64
N GLU A 159 -16.67 -9.23 5.98
CA GLU A 159 -17.70 -8.66 5.14
C GLU A 159 -19.07 -9.10 5.67
N ASN A 160 -19.76 -8.20 6.37
CA ASN A 160 -21.07 -8.43 6.98
C ASN A 160 -22.01 -7.26 6.63
N GLY A 161 -22.52 -7.24 5.40
CA GLY A 161 -23.30 -6.11 4.86
C GLY A 161 -22.48 -4.85 4.55
N ARG A 162 -21.32 -4.70 5.18
CA ARG A 162 -20.23 -3.77 4.82
C ARG A 162 -18.88 -4.46 5.02
N LEU A 163 -17.84 -3.99 4.35
CA LEU A 163 -16.49 -4.44 4.61
C LEU A 163 -15.93 -3.73 5.84
N THR A 164 -15.45 -4.49 6.84
CA THR A 164 -14.79 -3.98 8.03
C THR A 164 -13.35 -4.44 8.09
N LEU A 165 -12.44 -3.53 8.47
CA LEU A 165 -11.02 -3.77 8.64
C LEU A 165 -10.62 -3.42 10.08
N GLY A 166 -10.15 -4.40 10.85
CA GLY A 166 -9.62 -4.15 12.19
C GLY A 166 -8.37 -3.25 12.16
N ALA A 167 -8.21 -2.35 13.14
CA ALA A 167 -7.10 -1.40 13.16
C ALA A 167 -5.70 -2.03 13.29
N LEU A 168 -5.62 -3.27 13.77
CA LEU A 168 -4.41 -4.08 13.86
C LEU A 168 -4.18 -4.99 12.65
N ALA A 169 -5.06 -4.98 11.64
CA ALA A 169 -4.78 -5.63 10.37
C ALA A 169 -3.49 -5.07 9.78
N THR A 170 -2.51 -5.95 9.54
CA THR A 170 -1.20 -5.57 9.02
C THR A 170 -1.27 -5.28 7.53
N HIS A 171 -0.26 -4.61 6.98
CA HIS A 171 -0.21 -4.39 5.54
C HIS A 171 -0.13 -5.70 4.75
N ILE A 172 0.47 -6.77 5.31
CA ILE A 172 0.42 -8.11 4.70
C ILE A 172 -1.01 -8.67 4.74
N ASP A 173 -1.71 -8.56 5.87
CA ASP A 173 -3.09 -9.04 5.97
C ASP A 173 -3.98 -8.35 4.92
N LEU A 174 -3.82 -7.03 4.73
CA LEU A 174 -4.53 -6.27 3.71
C LEU A 174 -4.15 -6.70 2.28
N ALA A 175 -2.86 -6.83 1.99
CA ALA A 175 -2.35 -7.15 0.66
C ALA A 175 -2.71 -8.59 0.23
N GLN A 176 -2.98 -9.48 1.17
CA GLN A 176 -3.29 -10.89 0.90
C GLN A 176 -4.77 -11.24 1.12
N SER A 177 -5.57 -10.32 1.65
CA SER A 177 -6.98 -10.55 1.90
C SER A 177 -7.72 -10.85 0.60
N PRO A 178 -8.39 -12.02 0.47
CA PRO A 178 -9.11 -12.39 -0.75
C PRO A 178 -10.17 -11.36 -1.15
N VAL A 179 -10.93 -10.84 -0.18
CA VAL A 179 -11.98 -9.83 -0.45
C VAL A 179 -11.38 -8.51 -0.94
N LEU A 180 -10.23 -8.08 -0.40
CA LEU A 180 -9.56 -6.86 -0.87
C LEU A 180 -8.94 -7.05 -2.25
N CYS A 181 -8.29 -8.18 -2.49
CA CYS A 181 -7.71 -8.51 -3.80
C CYS A 181 -8.76 -8.64 -4.91
N ASP A 182 -10.00 -8.97 -4.56
CA ASP A 182 -11.10 -9.08 -5.52
C ASP A 182 -11.85 -7.76 -5.72
N ARG A 183 -12.31 -7.13 -4.63
CA ARG A 183 -13.27 -6.01 -4.67
C ARG A 183 -12.70 -4.63 -4.32
N TYR A 184 -11.52 -4.56 -3.71
CA TYR A 184 -10.90 -3.32 -3.21
C TYR A 184 -9.40 -3.30 -3.56
N LYS A 185 -9.11 -3.48 -4.86
CA LYS A 185 -7.78 -3.78 -5.37
C LYS A 185 -6.76 -2.69 -5.07
N SER A 186 -7.21 -1.43 -5.07
CA SER A 186 -6.42 -0.26 -4.71
C SER A 186 -5.92 -0.33 -3.26
N VAL A 187 -6.73 -0.84 -2.32
CA VAL A 187 -6.34 -1.01 -0.91
C VAL A 187 -5.28 -2.11 -0.78
N ALA A 188 -5.54 -3.29 -1.36
CA ALA A 188 -4.60 -4.41 -1.34
C ALA A 188 -3.26 -4.04 -2.02
N HIS A 189 -3.34 -3.37 -3.17
CA HIS A 189 -2.16 -2.93 -3.92
C HIS A 189 -1.38 -1.84 -3.18
N ALA A 190 -2.04 -0.85 -2.59
CA ALA A 190 -1.35 0.15 -1.78
C ALA A 190 -0.62 -0.49 -0.60
N ALA A 191 -1.27 -1.43 0.10
CA ALA A 191 -0.67 -2.15 1.22
C ALA A 191 0.61 -2.91 0.82
N SER A 192 0.62 -3.56 -0.36
CA SER A 192 1.78 -4.31 -0.86
C SER A 192 2.97 -3.43 -1.26
N LEU A 193 2.76 -2.12 -1.42
CA LEU A 193 3.80 -1.15 -1.79
C LEU A 193 4.41 -0.40 -0.59
N ILE A 194 3.90 -0.62 0.63
CA ILE A 194 4.38 0.07 1.83
C ILE A 194 5.66 -0.60 2.34
N GLY A 195 6.77 0.14 2.35
CA GLY A 195 8.03 -0.37 2.90
C GLY A 195 8.52 -1.65 2.22
N GLY A 196 9.19 -2.50 3.00
CA GLY A 196 9.50 -3.88 2.62
C GLY A 196 8.67 -4.86 3.45
N TRP A 197 8.73 -6.15 3.13
CA TRP A 197 7.94 -7.19 3.81
C TRP A 197 8.06 -7.15 5.34
N GLN A 198 9.22 -6.75 5.89
CA GLN A 198 9.42 -6.60 7.34
C GLN A 198 8.54 -5.49 7.92
N THR A 199 8.44 -4.36 7.23
CA THR A 199 7.52 -3.28 7.60
C THR A 199 6.08 -3.73 7.43
N GLN A 200 5.77 -4.45 6.36
CA GLN A 200 4.41 -4.88 6.06
C GLN A 200 3.87 -5.90 7.06
N ALA A 201 4.75 -6.76 7.60
CA ALA A 201 4.39 -7.82 8.53
C ALA A 201 3.96 -7.31 9.91
N VAL A 202 4.33 -6.08 10.27
CA VAL A 202 4.03 -5.50 11.59
C VAL A 202 3.29 -4.16 11.50
N GLY A 203 3.49 -3.39 10.44
CA GLY A 203 2.80 -2.12 10.21
C GLY A 203 1.31 -2.35 9.98
N THR A 204 0.47 -1.61 10.72
CA THR A 204 -0.98 -1.80 10.71
C THR A 204 -1.70 -0.67 9.98
N ILE A 205 -2.90 -0.94 9.48
CA ILE A 205 -3.78 0.09 8.91
C ILE A 205 -4.08 1.21 9.91
N GLY A 206 -4.37 0.86 11.17
CA GLY A 206 -4.62 1.82 12.24
C GLY A 206 -3.42 2.75 12.46
N GLY A 207 -2.21 2.19 12.51
CA GLY A 207 -0.98 2.97 12.64
C GLY A 207 -0.73 3.88 11.44
N ASN A 208 -0.97 3.38 10.22
CA ASN A 208 -0.80 4.15 8.99
C ASN A 208 -1.72 5.38 8.92
N VAL A 209 -3.01 5.19 9.22
CA VAL A 209 -4.01 6.26 9.24
C VAL A 209 -3.76 7.23 10.39
N CYS A 210 -3.53 6.74 11.61
CA CYS A 210 -3.28 7.59 12.78
C CYS A 210 -1.99 8.42 12.68
N ASN A 211 -0.97 7.91 11.98
CA ASN A 211 0.26 8.67 11.74
C ASN A 211 0.00 9.93 10.87
N ALA A 212 -1.11 9.94 10.11
CA ALA A 212 -1.57 11.07 9.30
C ALA A 212 -0.45 11.71 8.46
N SER A 213 0.37 10.84 7.85
CA SER A 213 1.42 11.28 6.95
C SER A 213 0.80 11.78 5.64
N PRO A 214 1.20 12.96 5.12
CA PRO A 214 0.75 13.43 3.81
C PRO A 214 1.09 12.47 2.67
N ALA A 215 2.04 11.55 2.87
CA ALA A 215 2.50 10.57 1.91
C ALA A 215 2.06 9.13 2.21
N ALA A 216 1.06 8.94 3.07
CA ALA A 216 0.57 7.60 3.43
C ALA A 216 -0.15 6.95 2.23
N ASP A 217 0.30 5.76 1.85
CA ASP A 217 -0.22 5.05 0.67
C ASP A 217 -1.66 4.53 0.85
N LEU A 218 -2.11 4.23 2.09
CA LEU A 218 -3.46 3.72 2.32
C LEU A 218 -4.53 4.82 2.33
N LEU A 219 -4.17 6.08 2.56
CA LEU A 219 -5.15 7.16 2.68
C LEU A 219 -5.94 7.36 1.38
N PRO A 220 -5.34 7.45 0.17
CA PRO A 220 -6.12 7.62 -1.06
C PRO A 220 -7.09 6.46 -1.35
N PRO A 221 -6.69 5.17 -1.31
CA PRO A 221 -7.62 4.06 -1.46
C PRO A 221 -8.78 4.09 -0.48
N LEU A 222 -8.51 4.35 0.80
CA LEU A 222 -9.57 4.41 1.81
C LEU A 222 -10.53 5.60 1.58
N LEU A 223 -10.01 6.76 1.16
CA LEU A 223 -10.83 7.93 0.81
C LEU A 223 -11.77 7.66 -0.36
N VAL A 224 -11.31 6.98 -1.42
CA VAL A 224 -12.20 6.65 -2.56
C VAL A 224 -13.26 5.61 -2.17
N HIS A 225 -13.03 4.79 -1.14
CA HIS A 225 -14.04 3.85 -0.63
C HIS A 225 -14.96 4.41 0.45
N GLY A 226 -14.93 5.73 0.70
CA GLY A 226 -15.85 6.36 1.66
C GLY A 226 -15.67 5.84 3.08
N THR A 227 -14.43 5.48 3.45
CA THR A 227 -14.15 4.82 4.72
C THR A 227 -14.61 5.64 5.92
N ASN A 228 -15.28 4.99 6.88
CA ASN A 228 -15.46 5.50 8.24
C ASN A 228 -14.41 4.89 9.18
N VAL A 229 -13.99 5.67 10.17
CA VAL A 229 -13.07 5.29 11.25
C VAL A 229 -13.89 5.04 12.51
N LEU A 230 -13.80 3.84 13.08
CA LEU A 230 -14.44 3.49 14.35
C LEU A 230 -13.52 3.90 15.50
N LEU A 231 -14.00 4.81 16.33
CA LEU A 231 -13.37 5.29 17.55
C LEU A 231 -14.10 4.75 18.76
N VAL A 232 -13.34 4.28 19.74
CA VAL A 232 -13.87 3.72 20.98
C VAL A 232 -13.21 4.42 22.16
N SER A 233 -14.01 4.84 23.13
CA SER A 233 -13.59 5.38 24.42
C SER A 233 -14.25 4.57 25.54
N LYS A 234 -13.56 4.45 26.68
CA LYS A 234 -14.10 3.77 27.86
C LYS A 234 -15.41 4.40 28.34
N ASP A 235 -15.41 5.72 28.49
CA ASP A 235 -16.50 6.45 29.15
C ASP A 235 -17.52 7.01 28.14
N ARG A 236 -17.09 7.25 26.91
CA ARG A 236 -17.92 7.88 25.87
C ARG A 236 -18.49 6.89 24.86
N GLY A 237 -18.08 5.63 24.92
CA GLY A 237 -18.53 4.57 24.02
C GLY A 237 -17.94 4.69 22.63
N GLU A 238 -18.72 4.29 21.62
CA GLU A 238 -18.28 4.21 20.22
C GLU A 238 -18.80 5.38 19.38
N ARG A 239 -17.98 5.84 18.44
CA ARG A 239 -18.41 6.76 17.38
C ARG A 239 -17.71 6.44 16.06
N GLU A 240 -18.41 6.68 14.95
CA GLU A 240 -17.81 6.65 13.61
C GLU A 240 -17.53 8.07 13.11
N VAL A 241 -16.38 8.26 12.45
CA VAL A 241 -16.01 9.52 11.80
C VAL A 241 -15.61 9.23 10.36
N PRO A 242 -16.13 9.95 9.34
CA PRO A 242 -15.64 9.82 7.97
C PRO A 242 -14.13 10.06 7.90
N LEU A 243 -13.39 9.24 7.15
CA LEU A 243 -11.93 9.36 7.05
C LEU A 243 -11.49 10.75 6.54
N ALA A 244 -12.30 11.36 5.68
CA ALA A 244 -12.09 12.71 5.17
C ALA A 244 -12.08 13.78 6.28
N ASP A 245 -12.84 13.55 7.36
CA ASP A 245 -12.92 14.43 8.53
C ASP A 245 -11.99 13.97 9.66
N PHE A 246 -11.49 12.74 9.60
CA PHE A 246 -10.59 12.18 10.60
C PHE A 246 -9.16 12.71 10.47
N VAL A 247 -8.63 12.85 9.25
CA VAL A 247 -7.27 13.39 9.03
C VAL A 247 -7.37 14.88 8.76
N VAL A 248 -7.25 15.70 9.81
CA VAL A 248 -7.47 17.15 9.74
C VAL A 248 -6.21 17.96 9.45
N GLY A 249 -5.03 17.33 9.48
CA GLY A 249 -3.76 18.02 9.28
C GLY A 249 -2.57 17.08 9.16
N ARG A 250 -1.40 17.65 8.87
CA ARG A 250 -0.14 16.90 8.83
C ARG A 250 0.19 16.36 10.22
N ARG A 251 0.08 15.03 10.40
CA ARG A 251 0.21 14.34 11.70
C ARG A 251 -0.81 14.79 12.74
N THR A 252 -1.99 15.20 12.28
CA THR A 252 -3.09 15.64 13.15
C THR A 252 -4.34 14.90 12.76
N ILE A 253 -5.02 14.32 13.76
CA ILE A 253 -6.21 13.50 13.59
C ILE A 253 -7.32 13.98 14.54
N ALA A 254 -8.58 13.79 14.16
CA ALA A 254 -9.76 14.10 14.97
C ALA A 254 -10.07 12.99 15.99
N ARG A 255 -9.05 12.58 16.74
CA ARG A 255 -9.11 11.59 17.83
C ARG A 255 -8.90 12.31 19.15
N GLU A 256 -9.78 12.08 20.10
CA GLU A 256 -9.59 12.56 21.46
C GLU A 256 -8.53 11.74 22.21
N PRO A 257 -7.97 12.25 23.32
CA PRO A 257 -6.86 11.59 24.00
C PRO A 257 -7.23 10.23 24.64
N ASP A 258 -8.48 10.05 25.03
CA ASP A 258 -9.04 8.82 25.63
C ASP A 258 -9.59 7.83 24.57
N GLU A 259 -9.50 8.16 23.28
CA GLU A 259 -10.01 7.34 22.19
C GLU A 259 -8.96 6.41 21.58
N LEU A 260 -9.41 5.21 21.22
CA LEU A 260 -8.68 4.26 20.39
C LEU A 260 -9.37 4.09 19.03
N VAL A 261 -8.59 4.06 17.95
CA VAL A 261 -9.09 3.61 16.64
C VAL A 261 -9.19 2.09 16.66
N ALA A 262 -10.40 1.55 16.67
CA ALA A 262 -10.66 0.11 16.75
C ALA A 262 -10.71 -0.55 15.36
N GLY A 263 -11.18 0.17 14.35
CA GLY A 263 -11.29 -0.36 12.99
C GLY A 263 -11.77 0.66 11.98
N PHE A 264 -12.03 0.17 10.79
CA PHE A 264 -12.46 0.92 9.63
C PHE A 264 -13.60 0.19 8.94
N SER A 265 -14.45 0.92 8.25
CA SER A 265 -15.55 0.34 7.50
C SER A 265 -15.71 1.03 6.16
N LEU A 266 -15.83 0.24 5.09
CA LEU A 266 -15.79 0.70 3.70
C LEU A 266 -17.15 0.52 3.04
N ASP A 267 -17.48 1.42 2.11
CA ASP A 267 -18.64 1.28 1.23
C ASP A 267 -18.49 0.03 0.36
N LEU A 268 -19.57 -0.74 0.20
CA LEU A 268 -19.60 -1.82 -0.78
C LEU A 268 -19.39 -1.26 -2.19
N SER A 269 -18.54 -1.94 -2.96
CA SER A 269 -18.30 -1.62 -4.37
C SER A 269 -19.05 -2.64 -5.22
N ASP A 270 -20.26 -2.28 -5.63
CA ASP A 270 -21.19 -3.15 -6.36
C ASP A 270 -21.21 -2.81 -7.85
N GLY A 271 -21.75 -3.72 -8.66
CA GLY A 271 -21.92 -3.52 -10.10
C GLY A 271 -20.60 -3.46 -10.87
N ARG A 272 -20.60 -2.72 -11.99
CA ARG A 272 -19.42 -2.49 -12.84
C ARG A 272 -18.54 -1.40 -12.24
N THR A 273 -17.92 -1.73 -11.12
CA THR A 273 -17.03 -0.83 -10.38
C THR A 273 -15.62 -1.40 -10.38
N ALA A 274 -14.64 -0.54 -10.58
CA ALA A 274 -13.24 -0.89 -10.42
C ALA A 274 -12.51 0.20 -9.66
N ASP A 275 -11.38 -0.17 -9.06
CA ASP A 275 -10.53 0.73 -8.33
C ASP A 275 -9.05 0.44 -8.61
N VAL A 276 -8.24 1.50 -8.65
CA VAL A 276 -6.80 1.41 -8.91
C VAL A 276 -6.04 2.35 -7.98
N TYR A 277 -4.85 1.92 -7.55
CA TYR A 277 -3.87 2.78 -6.89
C TYR A 277 -2.61 2.85 -7.75
N LYS A 278 -2.11 4.07 -7.98
CA LYS A 278 -0.82 4.31 -8.64
C LYS A 278 0.08 5.18 -7.77
N LYS A 279 1.37 4.82 -7.77
CA LYS A 279 2.41 5.46 -6.96
C LYS A 279 3.59 5.84 -7.85
N VAL A 280 3.98 7.12 -7.79
CA VAL A 280 5.26 7.60 -8.31
C VAL A 280 6.29 7.56 -7.19
N GLY A 281 7.42 6.90 -7.42
CA GLY A 281 8.58 6.89 -6.54
C GLY A 281 9.87 6.86 -7.35
N ARG A 282 11.02 7.02 -6.68
CA ARG A 282 12.35 6.98 -7.33
C ARG A 282 12.82 5.55 -7.66
N ARG A 283 12.20 4.54 -7.06
CA ARG A 283 12.52 3.11 -7.18
C ARG A 283 11.25 2.28 -7.00
N GLY A 284 11.26 1.05 -7.51
CA GLY A 284 10.08 0.17 -7.54
C GLY A 284 9.71 -0.51 -6.22
N ALA A 285 10.47 -0.34 -5.14
CA ALA A 285 10.17 -0.94 -3.83
C ALA A 285 10.75 -0.08 -2.69
N MET A 286 10.17 -0.17 -1.49
CA MET A 286 10.64 0.52 -0.27
C MET A 286 10.80 2.03 -0.45
N GLU A 287 9.81 2.69 -1.06
CA GLU A 287 9.86 4.11 -1.36
C GLU A 287 8.62 4.83 -0.82
N VAL A 288 8.80 6.09 -0.41
CA VAL A 288 7.68 6.95 0.00
C VAL A 288 7.13 7.64 -1.25
N ALA A 289 5.80 7.74 -1.36
CA ALA A 289 5.17 8.31 -2.55
C ALA A 289 5.64 9.76 -2.82
N ILE A 290 6.12 10.02 -4.04
CA ILE A 290 6.23 11.38 -4.59
C ILE A 290 4.83 11.86 -5.00
N VAL A 291 4.06 10.99 -5.62
CA VAL A 291 2.62 11.18 -5.89
C VAL A 291 1.96 9.82 -5.65
N GLY A 292 0.91 9.80 -4.83
CA GLY A 292 0.00 8.65 -4.73
C GLY A 292 -1.38 9.07 -5.21
N LEU A 293 -2.04 8.22 -5.97
CA LEU A 293 -3.34 8.48 -6.57
C LEU A 293 -4.18 7.20 -6.52
N ALA A 294 -5.37 7.29 -5.93
CA ALA A 294 -6.40 6.27 -6.05
C ALA A 294 -7.57 6.78 -6.88
N ILE A 295 -8.13 5.90 -7.70
CA ILE A 295 -9.34 6.16 -8.48
C ILE A 295 -10.29 4.98 -8.29
N ARG A 296 -11.57 5.27 -8.09
CA ARG A 296 -12.68 4.32 -8.19
C ARG A 296 -13.69 4.85 -9.20
N LEU A 297 -14.06 4.03 -10.18
CA LEU A 297 -15.05 4.37 -11.19
C LEU A 297 -16.13 3.29 -11.24
N SER A 298 -17.38 3.72 -11.41
CA SER A 298 -18.49 2.85 -11.79
C SER A 298 -19.00 3.25 -13.17
N VAL A 299 -19.35 2.25 -13.99
CA VAL A 299 -19.88 2.47 -15.35
C VAL A 299 -21.27 1.85 -15.55
N ASP A 300 -22.14 2.59 -16.24
CA ASP A 300 -23.47 2.13 -16.60
C ASP A 300 -23.45 1.12 -17.77
N GLN A 301 -24.64 0.70 -18.23
CA GLN A 301 -24.76 -0.24 -19.36
C GLN A 301 -24.31 0.36 -20.70
N ALA A 302 -24.33 1.68 -20.85
CA ALA A 302 -23.87 2.36 -22.04
C ALA A 302 -22.34 2.57 -22.03
N GLY A 303 -21.64 2.17 -20.96
CA GLY A 303 -20.22 2.43 -20.75
C GLY A 303 -19.93 3.85 -20.30
N THR A 304 -20.90 4.55 -19.73
CA THR A 304 -20.73 5.92 -19.23
C THR A 304 -20.40 5.88 -17.75
N ILE A 305 -19.45 6.71 -17.31
CA ILE A 305 -19.09 6.85 -15.89
C ILE A 305 -20.27 7.48 -15.14
N ASN A 306 -20.78 6.78 -14.12
CA ASN A 306 -21.90 7.21 -13.28
C ASN A 306 -21.53 7.43 -11.80
N ASP A 307 -20.38 6.92 -11.35
CA ASP A 307 -19.72 7.29 -10.10
C ASP A 307 -18.22 7.45 -10.36
N ALA A 308 -17.63 8.50 -9.83
CA ALA A 308 -16.20 8.76 -9.92
C ALA A 308 -15.69 9.26 -8.56
N ARG A 309 -14.68 8.58 -8.02
CA ARG A 309 -14.00 8.99 -6.80
C ARG A 309 -12.50 9.01 -7.04
N ILE A 310 -11.86 10.13 -6.72
CA ILE A 310 -10.44 10.39 -6.99
C ILE A 310 -9.83 10.94 -5.72
N ALA A 311 -8.79 10.28 -5.21
CA ALA A 311 -8.05 10.78 -4.05
C ALA A 311 -6.55 10.79 -4.31
N VAL A 312 -5.86 11.77 -3.75
CA VAL A 312 -4.40 11.96 -3.93
C VAL A 312 -3.69 12.15 -2.60
N CYS A 313 -2.43 11.73 -2.54
CA CYS A 313 -1.50 12.03 -1.44
C CYS A 313 -0.16 12.54 -1.99
N SER A 314 0.67 13.10 -1.11
CA SER A 314 1.97 13.71 -1.40
C SER A 314 1.94 14.98 -2.28
N VAL A 315 0.76 15.53 -2.56
CA VAL A 315 0.58 16.74 -3.39
C VAL A 315 -0.15 17.87 -2.66
N ALA A 316 -0.40 17.71 -1.37
CA ALA A 316 -0.98 18.71 -0.46
C ALA A 316 -0.60 18.35 1.00
N PRO A 317 -0.85 19.25 1.98
CA PRO A 317 -0.60 18.95 3.40
C PRO A 317 -1.39 17.76 3.95
N VAL A 318 -2.56 17.47 3.39
CA VAL A 318 -3.44 16.36 3.76
C VAL A 318 -3.91 15.64 2.49
N PRO A 319 -3.99 14.30 2.46
CA PRO A 319 -4.60 13.59 1.35
C PRO A 319 -6.09 13.95 1.20
N PHE A 320 -6.56 14.18 -0.02
CA PHE A 320 -7.90 14.71 -0.24
C PHE A 320 -8.57 14.09 -1.47
N ARG A 321 -9.90 14.24 -1.55
CA ARG A 321 -10.69 13.88 -2.73
C ARG A 321 -10.81 15.05 -3.69
N ALA A 322 -10.51 14.82 -4.97
CA ALA A 322 -10.53 15.84 -6.01
C ALA A 322 -11.91 15.97 -6.64
N GLN A 323 -12.89 16.50 -5.88
CA GLN A 323 -14.30 16.53 -6.26
C GLN A 323 -14.57 17.19 -7.62
N ALA A 324 -13.86 18.28 -7.95
CA ALA A 324 -14.02 18.92 -9.25
C ALA A 324 -13.61 18.01 -10.42
N ALA A 325 -12.53 17.23 -10.26
CA ALA A 325 -12.10 16.25 -11.24
C ALA A 325 -13.07 15.07 -11.34
N GLU A 326 -13.66 14.65 -10.21
CA GLU A 326 -14.70 13.61 -10.17
C GLU A 326 -15.92 14.03 -11.00
N GLN A 327 -16.44 15.24 -10.77
CA GLN A 327 -17.59 15.77 -11.50
C GLN A 327 -17.34 15.87 -13.01
N ALA A 328 -16.13 16.24 -13.41
CA ALA A 328 -15.75 16.35 -14.82
C ALA A 328 -15.71 15.01 -15.56
N LEU A 329 -15.59 13.88 -14.84
CA LEU A 329 -15.62 12.54 -15.44
C LEU A 329 -17.03 11.96 -15.57
N LEU A 330 -18.00 12.43 -14.78
CA LEU A 330 -19.37 11.94 -14.83
C LEU A 330 -20.00 12.18 -16.21
N GLY A 331 -20.73 11.20 -16.72
CA GLY A 331 -21.36 11.29 -18.05
C GLY A 331 -20.39 11.07 -19.22
N THR A 332 -19.13 10.72 -18.96
CA THR A 332 -18.10 10.51 -19.99
C THR A 332 -17.72 9.02 -20.13
N LYS A 333 -16.92 8.69 -21.13
CA LYS A 333 -16.38 7.33 -21.37
C LYS A 333 -14.86 7.25 -21.19
N ALA A 334 -14.31 8.05 -20.26
CA ALA A 334 -12.87 8.15 -20.02
C ALA A 334 -12.04 8.47 -21.29
N SER A 335 -12.58 9.26 -22.22
CA SER A 335 -11.85 9.70 -23.41
C SER A 335 -10.81 10.78 -23.08
N GLY A 336 -9.82 10.94 -23.95
CA GLY A 336 -8.62 11.73 -23.66
C GLY A 336 -8.88 13.22 -23.39
N LYS A 337 -9.89 13.82 -24.02
CA LYS A 337 -10.22 15.25 -23.85
C LYS A 337 -10.84 15.53 -22.47
N GLU A 338 -11.80 14.71 -22.08
CA GLU A 338 -12.53 14.78 -20.81
C GLU A 338 -11.58 14.47 -19.66
N THR A 339 -10.76 13.43 -19.82
CA THR A 339 -9.74 13.04 -18.84
C THR A 339 -8.69 14.14 -18.65
N GLY A 340 -8.24 14.77 -19.75
CA GLY A 340 -7.33 15.92 -19.68
C GLY A 340 -7.94 17.14 -18.96
N SER A 341 -9.23 17.36 -19.14
CA SER A 341 -9.95 18.45 -18.44
C SER A 341 -10.08 18.17 -16.93
N ALA A 342 -10.40 16.93 -16.56
CA ALA A 342 -10.42 16.50 -15.16
C ALA A 342 -9.01 16.58 -14.52
N ALA A 343 -7.96 16.24 -15.26
CA ALA A 343 -6.57 16.37 -14.80
C ALA A 343 -6.18 17.83 -14.51
N ALA A 344 -6.66 18.78 -15.33
CA ALA A 344 -6.44 20.20 -15.10
C ALA A 344 -7.13 20.68 -13.81
N LEU A 345 -8.37 20.27 -13.57
CA LEU A 345 -9.11 20.60 -12.34
C LEU A 345 -8.47 19.98 -11.09
N LEU A 346 -7.87 18.79 -11.20
CA LEU A 346 -7.08 18.20 -10.13
C LEU A 346 -5.84 19.07 -9.82
N LEU A 347 -5.14 19.57 -10.85
CA LEU A 347 -3.97 20.42 -10.67
C LEU A 347 -4.25 21.76 -9.98
N GLU A 348 -5.45 22.30 -10.13
CA GLU A 348 -5.85 23.55 -9.47
C GLU A 348 -5.94 23.39 -7.94
N GLN A 349 -6.14 22.17 -7.44
CA GLN A 349 -6.32 21.87 -6.01
C GLN A 349 -5.03 21.43 -5.30
N VAL A 350 -3.91 21.28 -6.01
CA VAL A 350 -2.66 20.77 -5.39
C VAL A 350 -1.74 21.88 -4.90
N GLU A 351 -1.21 21.67 -3.69
CA GLU A 351 -0.26 22.54 -3.01
C GLU A 351 1.01 21.77 -2.59
N PRO A 352 1.76 21.19 -3.54
CA PRO A 352 2.93 20.39 -3.21
C PRO A 352 4.10 21.25 -2.74
N ILE A 353 4.94 20.67 -1.88
CA ILE A 353 6.20 21.26 -1.42
C ILE A 353 7.41 20.67 -2.18
N ASP A 354 8.52 21.39 -2.15
CA ASP A 354 9.84 20.83 -2.45
C ASP A 354 10.33 19.99 -1.26
N ASP A 355 10.87 18.81 -1.52
CA ASP A 355 11.57 18.01 -0.51
C ASP A 355 12.74 17.22 -1.12
N VAL A 356 13.41 16.41 -0.28
CA VAL A 356 14.53 15.55 -0.70
C VAL A 356 14.15 14.48 -1.73
N ARG A 357 12.86 14.26 -1.98
CA ARG A 357 12.36 13.24 -2.92
C ARG A 357 12.07 13.84 -4.28
N ALA A 358 11.40 14.99 -4.32
CA ALA A 358 11.03 15.69 -5.54
C ALA A 358 10.64 17.15 -5.30
N THR A 359 10.77 17.97 -6.34
CA THR A 359 10.25 19.34 -6.35
C THR A 359 8.73 19.36 -6.54
N ALA A 360 8.10 20.43 -6.06
CA ALA A 360 6.71 20.79 -6.31
C ALA A 360 6.40 20.83 -7.81
N ASN A 361 7.31 21.39 -8.61
CA ASN A 361 7.19 21.43 -10.07
C ASN A 361 7.17 20.01 -10.68
N TYR A 362 8.03 19.11 -10.21
CA TYR A 362 8.01 17.71 -10.69
C TYR A 362 6.69 17.02 -10.33
N ARG A 363 6.17 17.23 -9.11
CA ARG A 363 4.88 16.68 -8.66
C ARG A 363 3.73 17.19 -9.54
N LYS A 364 3.67 18.49 -9.84
CA LYS A 364 2.68 19.09 -10.76
C LYS A 364 2.83 18.59 -12.20
N MET A 365 4.06 18.35 -12.66
CA MET A 365 4.31 17.85 -14.01
C MET A 365 3.86 16.39 -14.20
N VAL A 366 4.09 15.53 -13.20
CA VAL A 366 3.78 14.09 -13.32
C VAL A 366 2.32 13.76 -13.04
N LEU A 367 1.65 14.53 -12.15
CA LEU A 367 0.30 14.24 -11.67
C LEU A 367 -0.75 14.07 -12.80
N PRO A 368 -0.83 14.92 -13.84
CA PRO A 368 -1.81 14.75 -14.91
C PRO A 368 -1.62 13.44 -15.69
N ARG A 369 -0.37 13.05 -15.92
CA ARG A 369 -0.05 11.84 -16.72
C ARG A 369 -0.37 10.56 -15.98
N ILE A 370 -0.04 10.50 -14.69
CA ILE A 370 -0.43 9.35 -13.84
C ILE A 370 -1.94 9.31 -13.66
N PHE A 371 -2.61 10.48 -13.59
CA PHE A 371 -4.05 10.59 -13.54
C PHE A 371 -4.72 10.04 -14.80
N GLU A 372 -4.34 10.53 -15.98
CA GLU A 372 -4.86 10.05 -17.27
C GLU A 372 -4.70 8.53 -17.41
N SER A 373 -3.52 8.01 -17.06
CA SER A 373 -3.23 6.59 -17.10
C SER A 373 -4.02 5.79 -16.05
N ALA A 374 -4.28 6.34 -14.87
CA ALA A 374 -5.09 5.67 -13.84
C ALA A 374 -6.57 5.63 -14.22
N VAL A 375 -7.11 6.71 -14.80
CA VAL A 375 -8.49 6.76 -15.31
C VAL A 375 -8.69 5.72 -16.39
N ALA A 376 -7.78 5.63 -17.36
CA ALA A 376 -7.85 4.63 -18.42
C ALA A 376 -7.84 3.19 -17.88
N ASP A 377 -6.89 2.86 -17.00
CA ASP A 377 -6.78 1.51 -16.42
C ASP A 377 -8.02 1.15 -15.58
N CYS A 378 -8.54 2.10 -14.80
CA CYS A 378 -9.71 1.90 -13.96
C CYS A 378 -10.97 1.70 -14.82
N TYR A 379 -11.16 2.55 -15.84
CA TYR A 379 -12.30 2.45 -16.75
C TYR A 379 -12.30 1.12 -17.51
N LEU A 380 -11.15 0.68 -18.03
CA LEU A 380 -11.04 -0.60 -18.73
C LEU A 380 -11.42 -1.79 -17.83
N GLN A 381 -11.10 -1.73 -16.54
CA GLN A 381 -11.48 -2.77 -15.58
C GLN A 381 -12.98 -2.72 -15.26
N ALA A 382 -13.55 -1.53 -15.05
CA ALA A 382 -14.98 -1.37 -14.77
C ALA A 382 -15.84 -1.77 -15.98
N ALA A 383 -15.39 -1.45 -17.20
CA ALA A 383 -16.09 -1.71 -18.46
C ALA A 383 -15.84 -3.11 -19.04
N LYS A 384 -15.08 -3.98 -18.36
CA LYS A 384 -14.61 -5.26 -18.91
C LYS A 384 -15.74 -6.17 -19.38
N ASP A 385 -16.88 -6.14 -18.71
CA ASP A 385 -18.03 -7.01 -18.98
C ASP A 385 -19.11 -6.34 -19.86
N LEU A 386 -18.76 -5.23 -20.54
CA LEU A 386 -19.63 -4.58 -21.54
C LEU A 386 -19.44 -5.14 -22.98
N SER A 387 -18.56 -6.13 -23.13
CA SER A 387 -18.22 -6.78 -24.41
C SER A 387 -19.29 -7.76 -24.90
#